data_AF-A0A9X7T2G6-F1
#
_entry.id   AF-A0A9X7T2G6-F1
#
_cell.length_a   1.000
_cell.length_b   1.000
_cell.length_c   1.000
_cell.angle_alpha   90.00
_cell.angle_beta   90.00
_cell.angle_gamma   90.00
#
_symmetry.space_group_name_H-M   'P 1'
#
loop_
_entity.id
_entity.type
_entity.pdbx_description
1 polymer ?
#
loop_
_entity_poly.entity_id
_entity_poly.type
_entity_poly.pdbx_seq_one_letter_code
_entity_poly.pdbx_strand_id
1 'polypeptide(L)'
;MGTEKAGRWAKSLRDAYSRLECLTEACARQGQEDERQRRAEALLFLTLVRIYVEEEEIRVRQKLKRKSSQRISRVMHERVGEFLAGRLAGLSFQVMDGLLFLWSKDQLVAALKCIPDLGSYDTPSWNATLARFAKQYQKRYKLSPDKLLFVVCSLAKSLDAAHAKELTGIEVRCGTALTAPRYQEALQTYVSKCVAAMDAIPAPFQQVYFLSPGVHPNAFACHLLRGERALMPDGWLAPSVSELVQYIQSRLCYTGDDS
;
A
#
# COMPACT_ATOMS: atom_id res chain seq x y z
N MET A 1 -18.05 36.08 6.57
CA MET A 1 -18.26 34.63 6.39
C MET A 1 -17.04 33.82 5.91
N GLY A 2 -15.98 34.42 5.32
CA GLY A 2 -14.80 33.68 4.83
C GLY A 2 -13.78 33.25 5.89
N THR A 3 -13.65 34.02 6.98
CA THR A 3 -12.65 33.82 8.05
C THR A 3 -12.97 32.64 8.97
N GLU A 4 -14.23 32.44 9.32
CA GLU A 4 -14.66 31.32 10.19
C GLU A 4 -14.53 29.95 9.52
N LYS A 5 -14.75 29.86 8.20
CA LYS A 5 -14.54 28.61 7.44
C LYS A 5 -13.05 28.29 7.33
N ALA A 6 -12.21 29.30 7.10
CA ALA A 6 -10.75 29.15 7.10
C ALA A 6 -10.22 28.74 8.49
N GLY A 7 -10.72 29.35 9.57
CA GLY A 7 -10.36 29.01 10.95
C GLY A 7 -10.77 27.57 11.33
N ARG A 8 -11.97 27.14 10.92
CA ARG A 8 -12.42 25.74 11.11
C ARG A 8 -11.53 24.75 10.36
N TRP A 9 -11.21 25.02 9.10
CA TRP A 9 -10.32 24.15 8.32
C TRP A 9 -8.91 24.05 8.92
N ALA A 10 -8.32 25.19 9.31
CA ALA A 10 -7.00 25.21 9.94
C ALA A 10 -6.97 24.40 11.25
N LYS A 11 -8.06 24.45 12.04
CA LYS A 11 -8.20 23.61 13.22
C LYS A 11 -8.29 22.13 12.86
N SER A 12 -9.18 21.75 11.95
CA SER A 12 -9.33 20.36 11.47
C SER A 12 -8.02 19.77 10.96
N LEU A 13 -7.23 20.56 10.23
CA LEU A 13 -5.93 20.12 9.72
C LEU A 13 -4.90 19.89 10.83
N ARG A 14 -4.79 20.82 11.79
CA ARG A 14 -3.91 20.65 12.97
C ARG A 14 -4.30 19.43 13.79
N ASP A 15 -5.60 19.25 14.04
CA ASP A 15 -6.11 18.11 14.80
C ASP A 15 -5.82 16.79 14.06
N ALA A 16 -5.93 16.76 12.74
CA ALA A 16 -5.59 15.59 11.93
C ALA A 16 -4.10 15.24 11.98
N TYR A 17 -3.20 16.22 11.85
CA TYR A 17 -1.75 15.98 11.99
C TYR A 17 -1.39 15.52 13.40
N SER A 18 -1.91 16.17 14.43
CA SER A 18 -1.64 15.78 15.83
C SER A 18 -2.10 14.34 16.11
N ARG A 19 -3.30 13.95 15.65
CA ARG A 19 -3.77 12.56 15.77
C ARG A 19 -2.88 11.58 15.01
N LEU A 20 -2.44 11.96 13.80
CA LEU A 20 -1.57 11.12 12.98
C LEU A 20 -0.19 10.91 13.63
N GLU A 21 0.39 11.96 14.22
CA GLU A 21 1.63 11.90 14.98
C GLU A 21 1.49 10.99 16.20
N CYS A 22 0.44 11.18 17.01
CA CYS A 22 0.15 10.32 18.15
C CYS A 22 0.02 8.84 17.76
N LEU A 23 -0.69 8.53 16.67
CA LEU A 23 -0.82 7.16 16.15
C LEU A 23 0.54 6.60 15.70
N THR A 24 1.33 7.41 15.00
CA THR A 24 2.65 7.02 14.50
C THR A 24 3.61 6.71 15.65
N GLU A 25 3.65 7.56 16.67
CA GLU A 25 4.46 7.36 17.88
C GLU A 25 4.01 6.13 18.67
N ALA A 26 2.71 5.91 18.81
CA ALA A 26 2.18 4.74 19.49
C ALA A 26 2.63 3.43 18.80
N CYS A 27 2.55 3.39 17.46
CA CYS A 27 3.07 2.25 16.70
C CYS A 27 4.60 2.09 16.83
N ALA A 28 5.34 3.17 17.02
CA ALA A 28 6.80 3.13 17.13
C ALA A 28 7.32 2.63 18.49
N ARG A 29 6.49 2.50 19.53
CA ARG A 29 6.92 2.13 20.90
C ARG A 29 6.74 0.64 21.26
N GLN A 30 6.16 -0.18 20.39
CA GLN A 30 5.91 -1.62 20.64
C GLN A 30 7.13 -2.51 20.30
N GLY A 31 7.31 -3.63 21.02
CA GLY A 31 8.61 -4.26 21.32
C GLY A 31 8.74 -5.80 21.20
N GLN A 32 7.77 -6.52 20.62
CA GLN A 32 7.91 -7.97 20.30
C GLN A 32 8.05 -8.23 18.79
N GLU A 33 8.41 -9.45 18.38
CA GLU A 33 8.70 -9.78 16.97
C GLU A 33 7.45 -9.84 16.07
N ASP A 34 6.36 -10.48 16.52
CA ASP A 34 5.04 -10.36 15.87
C ASP A 34 4.51 -8.91 15.88
N GLU A 35 4.90 -8.12 16.89
CA GLU A 35 4.62 -6.69 16.93
C GLU A 35 5.47 -5.91 15.91
N ARG A 36 6.69 -6.36 15.56
CA ARG A 36 7.54 -5.69 14.55
C ARG A 36 6.93 -5.75 13.16
N GLN A 37 6.36 -6.90 12.77
CA GLN A 37 5.63 -7.04 11.51
C GLN A 37 4.46 -6.06 11.52
N ARG A 38 3.51 -6.25 12.45
CA ARG A 38 2.31 -5.38 12.58
C ARG A 38 2.66 -3.89 12.63
N ARG A 39 3.80 -3.54 13.22
CA ARG A 39 4.35 -2.18 13.27
C ARG A 39 4.82 -1.68 11.90
N ALA A 40 5.49 -2.49 11.08
CA ALA A 40 5.90 -2.10 9.74
C ALA A 40 4.68 -1.79 8.86
N GLU A 41 3.67 -2.66 8.84
CA GLU A 41 2.43 -2.38 8.11
C GLU A 41 1.71 -1.15 8.65
N ALA A 42 1.58 -1.02 9.98
CA ALA A 42 0.94 0.15 10.59
C ALA A 42 1.66 1.47 10.23
N LEU A 43 2.99 1.50 10.33
CA LEU A 43 3.80 2.67 10.02
C LEU A 43 3.74 3.02 8.53
N LEU A 44 3.78 2.04 7.63
CA LEU A 44 3.62 2.32 6.21
C LEU A 44 2.20 2.82 5.92
N PHE A 45 1.17 2.21 6.51
CA PHE A 45 -0.21 2.66 6.35
C PHE A 45 -0.38 4.12 6.78
N LEU A 46 0.11 4.50 7.96
CA LEU A 46 0.06 5.88 8.46
C LEU A 46 0.88 6.84 7.59
N THR A 47 2.01 6.38 7.04
CA THR A 47 2.79 7.13 6.05
C THR A 47 1.95 7.42 4.80
N LEU A 48 1.20 6.44 4.30
CA LEU A 48 0.29 6.65 3.16
C LEU A 48 -0.89 7.55 3.52
N VAL A 49 -1.46 7.44 4.74
CA VAL A 49 -2.51 8.34 5.23
C VAL A 49 -2.02 9.78 5.21
N ARG A 50 -0.79 10.04 5.66
CA ARG A 50 -0.17 11.37 5.65
C ARG A 50 -0.21 12.03 4.28
N ILE A 51 0.11 11.28 3.22
CA ILE A 51 0.08 11.76 1.83
C ILE A 51 -1.30 12.29 1.45
N TYR A 52 -2.37 11.61 1.89
CA TYR A 52 -3.73 12.04 1.60
C TYR A 52 -4.18 13.24 2.44
N VAL A 53 -3.65 13.41 3.65
CA VAL A 53 -3.84 14.64 4.45
C VAL A 53 -3.14 15.81 3.77
N GLU A 54 -1.87 15.64 3.39
CA GLU A 54 -1.06 16.65 2.69
C GLU A 54 -1.68 17.05 1.33
N GLU A 55 -2.15 16.09 0.54
CA GLU A 55 -2.81 16.39 -0.74
C GLU A 55 -4.16 17.11 -0.55
N GLU A 56 -4.88 16.84 0.55
CA GLU A 56 -6.10 17.58 0.87
C GLU A 56 -5.79 19.04 1.25
N GLU A 57 -4.74 19.27 2.03
CA GLU A 57 -4.23 20.60 2.33
C GLU A 57 -3.89 21.37 1.05
N ILE A 58 -3.15 20.75 0.13
CA ILE A 58 -2.81 21.32 -1.18
C ILE A 58 -4.09 21.65 -1.95
N ARG A 59 -5.04 20.71 -2.01
CA ARG A 59 -6.31 20.87 -2.72
C ARG A 59 -7.08 22.10 -2.22
N VAL A 60 -7.21 22.25 -0.89
CA VAL A 60 -7.92 23.37 -0.28
C VAL A 60 -7.18 24.68 -0.49
N ARG A 61 -5.87 24.72 -0.22
CA ARG A 61 -5.03 25.91 -0.37
C ARG A 61 -5.00 26.45 -1.79
N GLN A 62 -4.93 25.55 -2.78
CA GLN A 62 -4.91 25.89 -4.21
C GLN A 62 -6.31 25.95 -4.84
N LYS A 63 -7.38 25.80 -4.04
CA LYS A 63 -8.79 25.81 -4.50
C LYS A 63 -9.07 24.81 -5.64
N LEU A 64 -8.43 23.65 -5.60
CA LEU A 64 -8.60 22.59 -6.60
C LEU A 64 -9.90 21.81 -6.37
N LYS A 65 -10.55 21.41 -7.46
CA LYS A 65 -11.80 20.61 -7.41
C LYS A 65 -11.57 19.19 -6.85
N ARG A 66 -10.40 18.61 -7.07
CA ARG A 66 -10.06 17.23 -6.68
C ARG A 66 -8.58 17.11 -6.31
N LYS A 67 -8.26 16.11 -5.50
CA LYS A 67 -6.88 15.66 -5.24
C LYS A 67 -6.22 15.18 -6.55
N SER A 68 -4.93 15.42 -6.73
CA SER A 68 -4.17 14.97 -7.91
C SER A 68 -3.71 13.52 -7.75
N SER A 69 -4.29 12.61 -8.54
CA SER A 69 -3.87 11.20 -8.55
C SER A 69 -2.41 11.03 -9.01
N GLN A 70 -1.94 11.88 -9.92
CA GLN A 70 -0.54 11.85 -10.38
C GLN A 70 0.42 12.27 -9.26
N ARG A 71 0.09 13.33 -8.50
CA ARG A 71 0.92 13.78 -7.38
C ARG A 71 0.93 12.75 -6.26
N ILE A 72 -0.24 12.24 -5.89
CA ILE A 72 -0.37 11.17 -4.89
C ILE A 72 0.48 9.97 -5.31
N SER A 73 0.36 9.52 -6.56
CA SER A 73 1.14 8.37 -7.06
C SER A 73 2.64 8.63 -6.93
N ARG A 74 3.14 9.79 -7.37
CA ARG A 74 4.57 10.13 -7.25
C ARG A 74 5.03 10.14 -5.79
N VAL A 75 4.35 10.90 -4.93
CA VAL A 75 4.70 11.05 -3.51
C VAL A 75 4.57 9.72 -2.76
N MET A 76 3.62 8.86 -3.14
CA MET A 76 3.49 7.51 -2.59
C MET A 76 4.75 6.67 -2.81
N HIS A 77 5.29 6.66 -4.02
CA HIS A 77 6.52 5.92 -4.31
C HIS A 77 7.73 6.54 -3.59
N GLU A 78 7.78 7.87 -3.48
CA GLU A 78 8.85 8.57 -2.74
C GLU A 78 8.83 8.18 -1.25
N ARG A 79 7.66 8.28 -0.59
CA ARG A 79 7.50 7.92 0.83
C ARG A 79 7.69 6.44 1.11
N VAL A 80 7.27 5.56 0.20
CA VAL A 80 7.57 4.12 0.29
C VAL A 80 9.07 3.88 0.17
N GLY A 81 9.75 4.60 -0.73
CA GLY A 81 11.22 4.56 -0.84
C GLY A 81 11.92 4.98 0.45
N GLU A 82 11.51 6.10 1.05
CA GLU A 82 12.02 6.56 2.36
C GLU A 82 11.78 5.52 3.47
N PHE A 83 10.57 4.93 3.50
CA PHE A 83 10.21 3.88 4.47
C PHE A 83 11.10 2.65 4.34
N LEU A 84 11.39 2.21 3.11
CA LEU A 84 12.25 1.07 2.82
C LEU A 84 13.72 1.39 3.09
N ALA A 85 14.19 2.59 2.75
CA ALA A 85 15.56 3.03 3.01
C ALA A 85 15.90 3.01 4.51
N GLY A 86 14.94 3.35 5.37
CA GLY A 86 15.11 3.24 6.82
C GLY A 86 15.21 1.81 7.36
N ARG A 87 15.01 0.78 6.52
CA ARG A 87 15.00 -0.65 6.91
C ARG A 87 16.00 -1.50 6.12
N LEU A 88 16.33 -1.09 4.90
CA LEU A 88 17.17 -1.82 3.97
C LEU A 88 18.44 -1.03 3.71
N ALA A 89 19.46 -1.30 4.52
CA ALA A 89 20.78 -0.70 4.34
C ALA A 89 21.43 -1.20 3.03
N GLY A 90 22.28 -0.36 2.43
CA GLY A 90 23.01 -0.69 1.20
C GLY A 90 22.22 -0.53 -0.10
N LEU A 91 20.96 -0.11 -0.03
CA LEU A 91 20.15 0.23 -1.20
C LEU A 91 20.06 1.74 -1.43
N SER A 92 20.04 2.13 -2.70
CA SER A 92 19.57 3.44 -3.15
C SER A 92 18.21 3.32 -3.83
N PHE A 93 17.41 4.37 -3.71
CA PHE A 93 16.01 4.39 -4.09
C PHE A 93 15.76 5.56 -5.04
N GLN A 94 15.14 5.29 -6.19
CA GLN A 94 14.86 6.31 -7.20
C GLN A 94 13.44 6.15 -7.76
N VAL A 95 12.66 7.23 -7.76
CA VAL A 95 11.32 7.23 -8.34
C VAL A 95 11.37 7.76 -9.77
N MET A 96 10.87 6.97 -10.73
CA MET A 96 10.73 7.36 -12.13
C MET A 96 9.41 6.85 -12.69
N ASP A 97 8.63 7.73 -13.31
CA ASP A 97 7.37 7.41 -14.01
C ASP A 97 6.39 6.52 -13.22
N GLY A 98 6.28 6.78 -11.91
CA GLY A 98 5.39 6.05 -11.02
C GLY A 98 5.83 4.61 -10.75
N LEU A 99 7.14 4.38 -10.75
CA LEU A 99 7.80 3.16 -10.30
C LEU A 99 8.97 3.56 -9.37
N LEU A 100 9.18 2.79 -8.31
CA LEU A 100 10.30 2.96 -7.39
C LEU A 100 11.38 1.93 -7.73
N PHE A 101 12.56 2.38 -8.16
CA PHE A 101 13.70 1.52 -8.47
C PHE A 101 14.59 1.38 -7.24
N LEU A 102 15.03 0.15 -6.96
CA LEU A 102 15.90 -0.20 -5.84
C LEU A 102 17.22 -0.72 -6.41
N TRP A 103 18.30 -0.02 -6.10
CA TRP A 103 19.64 -0.33 -6.60
C TRP A 103 20.57 -0.69 -5.45
N SER A 104 21.38 -1.73 -5.63
CA SER A 104 22.54 -2.02 -4.79
C SER A 104 23.78 -1.72 -5.62
N LYS A 105 24.57 -0.72 -5.21
CA LYS A 105 25.64 -0.15 -6.04
C LYS A 105 25.05 0.23 -7.42
N ASP A 106 25.51 -0.38 -8.51
CA ASP A 106 25.03 -0.15 -9.88
C ASP A 106 24.10 -1.26 -10.41
N GLN A 107 23.70 -2.21 -9.57
CA GLN A 107 22.82 -3.31 -9.95
C GLN A 107 21.38 -3.04 -9.54
N LEU A 108 20.46 -3.13 -10.51
CA LEU A 108 19.03 -3.09 -10.23
C LEU A 108 18.61 -4.36 -9.51
N VAL A 109 18.18 -4.22 -8.25
CA VAL A 109 17.70 -5.32 -7.42
C VAL A 109 16.23 -5.58 -7.70
N ALA A 110 15.41 -4.53 -7.65
CA ALA A 110 13.97 -4.61 -7.87
C ALA A 110 13.41 -3.28 -8.37
N ALA A 111 12.21 -3.31 -8.93
CA ALA A 111 11.39 -2.14 -9.15
C ALA A 111 10.00 -2.37 -8.57
N LEU A 112 9.53 -1.44 -7.75
CA LEU A 112 8.31 -1.57 -6.97
C LEU A 112 7.23 -0.63 -7.50
N LYS A 113 6.05 -1.19 -7.79
CA LYS A 113 4.83 -0.46 -8.13
C LYS A 113 3.88 -0.44 -6.95
N CYS A 114 3.61 0.74 -6.41
CA CYS A 114 2.55 0.95 -5.43
C CYS A 114 1.22 1.20 -6.15
N ILE A 115 0.20 0.41 -5.79
CA ILE A 115 -1.15 0.46 -6.33
C ILE A 115 -2.08 0.84 -5.17
N PRO A 116 -2.75 2.02 -5.20
CA PRO A 116 -3.63 2.44 -4.10
C PRO A 116 -4.74 1.44 -3.79
N ASP A 117 -5.38 0.94 -4.85
CA ASP A 117 -6.35 -0.14 -4.86
C ASP A 117 -6.42 -0.71 -6.27
N LEU A 118 -6.91 -1.96 -6.42
CA LEU A 118 -7.01 -2.61 -7.73
C LEU A 118 -8.27 -2.20 -8.52
N GLY A 119 -9.17 -1.40 -7.92
CA GLY A 119 -10.38 -0.84 -8.56
C GLY A 119 -11.40 -1.85 -9.12
N SER A 120 -11.10 -3.15 -9.10
CA SER A 120 -11.87 -4.22 -9.72
C SER A 120 -11.99 -5.41 -8.78
N TYR A 121 -13.09 -6.15 -8.92
CA TYR A 121 -13.61 -6.99 -7.86
C TYR A 121 -13.29 -8.50 -8.01
N ASP A 122 -12.66 -8.92 -9.12
CA ASP A 122 -12.36 -10.33 -9.41
C ASP A 122 -10.89 -10.59 -9.80
N THR A 123 -10.50 -11.87 -9.79
CA THR A 123 -9.13 -12.31 -10.14
C THR A 123 -8.73 -11.91 -11.57
N PRO A 124 -9.56 -12.10 -12.61
CA PRO A 124 -9.19 -11.72 -13.98
C PRO A 124 -8.84 -10.23 -14.11
N SER A 125 -9.56 -9.35 -13.44
CA SER A 125 -9.29 -7.91 -13.49
C SER A 125 -8.02 -7.51 -12.74
N TRP A 126 -7.74 -8.17 -11.62
CA TRP A 126 -6.46 -8.00 -10.90
C TRP A 126 -5.30 -8.39 -11.82
N ASN A 127 -5.39 -9.56 -12.44
CA ASN A 127 -4.39 -10.10 -13.34
C ASN A 127 -4.17 -9.19 -14.56
N ALA A 128 -5.25 -8.70 -15.20
CA ALA A 128 -5.17 -7.76 -16.31
C ALA A 128 -4.50 -6.42 -15.92
N THR A 129 -4.76 -5.94 -14.71
CA THR A 129 -4.13 -4.71 -14.19
C THR A 129 -2.63 -4.89 -14.00
N LEU A 130 -2.20 -6.00 -13.41
CA LEU A 130 -0.78 -6.33 -13.22
C LEU A 130 -0.08 -6.57 -14.56
N ALA A 131 -0.70 -7.32 -15.48
CA ALA A 131 -0.19 -7.56 -16.84
C ALA A 131 0.08 -6.26 -17.61
N ARG A 132 -0.84 -5.29 -17.50
CA ARG A 132 -0.66 -3.98 -18.12
C ARG A 132 0.58 -3.26 -17.60
N PHE A 133 0.79 -3.26 -16.28
CA PHE A 133 1.98 -2.65 -15.68
C PHE A 133 3.25 -3.41 -16.06
N ALA A 134 3.24 -4.75 -15.95
CA ALA A 134 4.38 -5.60 -16.32
C ALA A 134 4.82 -5.34 -17.76
N LYS A 135 3.89 -5.39 -18.72
CA LYS A 135 4.16 -5.10 -20.14
C LYS A 135 4.66 -3.68 -20.37
N GLN A 136 4.05 -2.69 -19.71
CA GLN A 136 4.47 -1.29 -19.83
C GLN A 136 5.93 -1.09 -19.36
N TYR A 137 6.28 -1.63 -18.19
CA TYR A 137 7.59 -1.43 -17.58
C TYR A 137 8.68 -2.29 -18.22
N GLN A 138 8.35 -3.51 -18.64
CA GLN A 138 9.25 -4.34 -19.46
C GLN A 138 9.59 -3.62 -20.76
N LYS A 139 8.61 -3.07 -21.48
CA LYS A 139 8.85 -2.34 -22.74
C LYS A 139 9.68 -1.07 -22.52
N ARG A 140 9.37 -0.29 -21.49
CA ARG A 140 10.00 1.03 -21.27
C ARG A 140 11.40 0.96 -20.67
N TYR A 141 11.63 0.04 -19.74
CA TYR A 141 12.88 -0.04 -18.97
C TYR A 141 13.69 -1.31 -19.23
N LYS A 142 13.23 -2.19 -20.13
CA LYS A 142 13.80 -3.54 -20.32
C LYS A 142 13.89 -4.31 -18.99
N LEU A 143 12.95 -4.04 -18.08
CA LEU A 143 12.90 -4.64 -16.76
C LEU A 143 12.58 -6.12 -16.88
N SER A 144 13.39 -6.97 -16.23
CA SER A 144 13.08 -8.39 -16.14
C SER A 144 11.79 -8.61 -15.33
N PRO A 145 10.83 -9.43 -15.81
CA PRO A 145 9.54 -9.60 -15.15
C PRO A 145 9.62 -10.02 -13.67
N ASP A 146 10.64 -10.78 -13.28
CA ASP A 146 10.87 -11.25 -11.90
C ASP A 146 11.36 -10.14 -10.95
N LYS A 147 11.87 -9.04 -11.49
CA LYS A 147 12.31 -7.86 -10.70
C LYS A 147 11.19 -6.86 -10.43
N LEU A 148 10.03 -7.02 -11.06
CA LEU A 148 8.88 -6.14 -10.84
C LEU A 148 8.05 -6.63 -9.66
N LEU A 149 7.97 -5.81 -8.62
CA LEU A 149 7.19 -6.06 -7.42
C LEU A 149 5.99 -5.11 -7.36
N PHE A 150 4.93 -5.53 -6.67
CA PHE A 150 3.70 -4.78 -6.50
C PHE A 150 3.31 -4.73 -5.03
N VAL A 151 2.93 -3.53 -4.56
CA VAL A 151 2.29 -3.33 -3.25
C VAL A 151 0.89 -2.79 -3.48
N VAL A 152 -0.11 -3.59 -3.13
CA VAL A 152 -1.52 -3.21 -3.14
C VAL A 152 -1.84 -2.59 -1.77
N CYS A 153 -2.09 -1.29 -1.76
CA CYS A 153 -2.21 -0.52 -0.53
C CYS A 153 -3.52 -0.81 0.21
N SER A 154 -4.59 -1.15 -0.51
CA SER A 154 -5.89 -1.46 0.06
C SER A 154 -6.75 -2.35 -0.84
N LEU A 155 -7.50 -3.29 -0.25
CA LEU A 155 -8.54 -4.05 -0.94
C LEU A 155 -9.95 -3.45 -0.77
N ALA A 156 -10.10 -2.27 -0.16
CA ALA A 156 -11.39 -1.65 0.13
C ALA A 156 -12.31 -1.48 -1.10
N LYS A 157 -11.74 -1.48 -2.30
CA LYS A 157 -12.45 -1.34 -3.58
C LYS A 157 -12.11 -2.47 -4.56
N SER A 158 -11.75 -3.64 -4.03
CA SER A 158 -11.16 -4.70 -4.85
C SER A 158 -11.78 -6.08 -4.62
N LEU A 159 -12.90 -6.15 -3.91
CA LEU A 159 -13.55 -7.41 -3.53
C LEU A 159 -14.95 -7.52 -4.12
N ASP A 160 -15.27 -8.65 -4.75
CA ASP A 160 -16.62 -9.02 -5.19
C ASP A 160 -17.23 -10.04 -4.24
N ALA A 161 -18.53 -9.93 -3.96
CA ALA A 161 -19.20 -10.88 -3.08
C ALA A 161 -19.44 -12.25 -3.72
N ALA A 162 -19.79 -12.29 -5.01
CA ALA A 162 -20.05 -13.53 -5.73
C ALA A 162 -18.73 -14.30 -5.95
N HIS A 163 -17.68 -13.59 -6.38
CA HIS A 163 -16.34 -14.17 -6.52
C HIS A 163 -15.77 -14.64 -5.18
N ALA A 164 -15.98 -13.87 -4.10
CA ALA A 164 -15.60 -14.30 -2.77
C ALA A 164 -16.31 -15.59 -2.34
N LYS A 165 -17.62 -15.70 -2.60
CA LYS A 165 -18.40 -16.91 -2.33
C LYS A 165 -17.91 -18.10 -3.15
N GLU A 166 -17.60 -17.90 -4.44
CA GLU A 166 -17.05 -18.93 -5.32
C GLU A 166 -15.71 -19.47 -4.79
N LEU A 167 -14.81 -18.57 -4.39
CA LEU A 167 -13.48 -18.97 -3.95
C LEU A 167 -13.42 -19.46 -2.51
N THR A 168 -14.26 -18.97 -1.61
CA THR A 168 -14.15 -19.26 -0.17
C THR A 168 -15.30 -20.10 0.38
N GLY A 169 -16.40 -20.23 -0.36
CA GLY A 169 -17.66 -20.80 0.13
C GLY A 169 -18.43 -19.88 1.09
N ILE A 170 -17.88 -18.71 1.46
CA ILE A 170 -18.49 -17.79 2.41
C ILE A 170 -19.38 -16.79 1.69
N GLU A 171 -20.64 -16.73 2.11
CA GLU A 171 -21.59 -15.74 1.62
C GLU A 171 -21.53 -14.45 2.45
N VAL A 172 -21.32 -13.33 1.75
CA VAL A 172 -21.28 -11.99 2.34
C VAL A 172 -22.20 -11.06 1.57
N ARG A 173 -22.77 -10.05 2.25
CA ARG A 173 -23.72 -9.11 1.60
C ARG A 173 -23.09 -8.29 0.46
N CYS A 174 -21.80 -8.00 0.58
CA CYS A 174 -21.01 -7.20 -0.34
C CYS A 174 -19.52 -7.53 -0.14
N GLY A 175 -18.68 -7.33 -1.16
CA GLY A 175 -17.27 -7.72 -1.07
C GLY A 175 -16.51 -7.06 0.08
N THR A 176 -16.82 -5.80 0.40
CA THR A 176 -16.22 -5.10 1.55
C THR A 176 -16.58 -5.72 2.90
N ALA A 177 -17.68 -6.47 3.00
CA ALA A 177 -18.04 -7.15 4.24
C ALA A 177 -17.05 -8.28 4.58
N LEU A 178 -16.34 -8.84 3.58
CA LEU A 178 -15.26 -9.81 3.78
C LEU A 178 -14.06 -9.22 4.53
N THR A 179 -13.96 -7.89 4.61
CA THR A 179 -12.86 -7.19 5.32
C THR A 179 -13.09 -7.06 6.82
N ALA A 180 -14.24 -7.49 7.34
CA ALA A 180 -14.50 -7.46 8.77
C ALA A 180 -13.63 -8.50 9.52
N PRO A 181 -13.20 -8.23 10.77
CA PRO A 181 -12.28 -9.10 11.51
C PRO A 181 -12.73 -10.57 11.59
N ARG A 182 -14.05 -10.81 11.72
CA ARG A 182 -14.62 -12.16 11.79
C ARG A 182 -14.43 -13.01 10.52
N TYR A 183 -14.07 -12.39 9.39
CA TYR A 183 -13.83 -13.07 8.12
C TYR A 183 -12.35 -13.07 7.72
N GLN A 184 -11.43 -12.77 8.65
CA GLN A 184 -10.00 -12.67 8.35
C GLN A 184 -9.44 -13.89 7.61
N GLU A 185 -9.78 -15.11 8.06
CA GLU A 185 -9.34 -16.35 7.42
C GLU A 185 -9.92 -16.54 6.01
N ALA A 186 -11.20 -16.20 5.83
CA ALA A 186 -11.84 -16.24 4.52
C ALA A 186 -11.24 -15.20 3.56
N LEU A 187 -10.94 -13.99 4.05
CA LEU A 187 -10.26 -12.97 3.28
C LEU A 187 -8.86 -13.41 2.87
N GLN A 188 -8.09 -13.99 3.79
CA GLN A 188 -6.77 -14.52 3.49
C GLN A 188 -6.85 -15.64 2.45
N THR A 189 -7.82 -16.56 2.59
CA THR A 189 -8.07 -17.63 1.61
C THR A 189 -8.39 -17.07 0.24
N TYR A 190 -9.28 -16.07 0.17
CA TYR A 190 -9.64 -15.38 -1.06
C TYR A 190 -8.39 -14.79 -1.74
N VAL A 191 -7.62 -13.99 -1.00
CA VAL A 191 -6.40 -13.34 -1.52
C VAL A 191 -5.40 -14.38 -2.02
N SER A 192 -5.13 -15.43 -1.24
CA SER A 192 -4.23 -16.51 -1.63
C SER A 192 -4.68 -17.22 -2.90
N LYS A 193 -5.98 -17.51 -3.06
CA LYS A 193 -6.52 -18.11 -4.29
C LYS A 193 -6.41 -17.17 -5.49
N CYS A 194 -6.69 -15.88 -5.29
CA CYS A 194 -6.51 -14.87 -6.34
C CYS A 194 -5.04 -14.81 -6.80
N VAL A 195 -4.09 -14.74 -5.88
CA VAL A 195 -2.65 -14.67 -6.17
C VAL A 195 -2.15 -15.94 -6.85
N ALA A 196 -2.59 -17.12 -6.38
CA ALA A 196 -2.20 -18.41 -6.98
C ALA A 196 -2.67 -18.56 -8.43
N ALA A 197 -3.78 -17.94 -8.81
CA ALA A 197 -4.34 -17.99 -10.15
C ALA A 197 -3.78 -16.90 -11.09
N MET A 198 -2.87 -16.03 -10.63
CA MET A 198 -2.26 -15.01 -11.48
C MET A 198 -1.22 -15.63 -12.43
N ASP A 199 -1.31 -15.31 -13.71
CA ASP A 199 -0.33 -15.72 -14.74
C ASP A 199 0.38 -14.52 -15.39
N ALA A 200 0.01 -13.28 -15.01
CA ALA A 200 0.61 -12.05 -15.54
C ALA A 200 2.08 -11.84 -15.16
N ILE A 201 2.56 -12.56 -14.14
CA ILE A 201 3.89 -12.43 -13.54
C ILE A 201 4.42 -13.82 -13.17
N PRO A 202 5.75 -14.04 -13.23
CA PRO A 202 6.32 -15.38 -13.12
C PRO A 202 6.22 -16.02 -11.73
N ALA A 203 6.22 -15.21 -10.66
CA ALA A 203 6.18 -15.70 -9.28
C ALA A 203 5.23 -14.85 -8.41
N PRO A 204 3.90 -14.97 -8.57
CA PRO A 204 2.93 -14.07 -7.93
C PRO A 204 3.08 -13.90 -6.41
N PHE A 205 3.30 -14.99 -5.68
CA PHE A 205 3.50 -14.96 -4.22
C PHE A 205 4.79 -14.25 -3.77
N GLN A 206 5.76 -14.07 -4.67
CA GLN A 206 7.00 -13.34 -4.39
C GLN A 206 6.97 -11.92 -4.96
N GLN A 207 5.90 -11.54 -5.65
CA GLN A 207 5.83 -10.30 -6.42
C GLN A 207 4.63 -9.42 -6.06
N VAL A 208 3.60 -9.95 -5.39
CA VAL A 208 2.41 -9.19 -4.99
C VAL A 208 2.28 -9.20 -3.47
N TYR A 209 2.35 -8.01 -2.89
CA TYR A 209 2.28 -7.78 -1.47
C TYR A 209 1.08 -6.87 -1.14
N PHE A 210 0.48 -7.07 0.03
CA PHE A 210 -0.72 -6.38 0.46
C PHE A 210 -0.43 -5.61 1.75
N LEU A 211 -1.03 -4.42 1.84
CA LEU A 211 -0.97 -3.61 3.05
C LEU A 211 -2.27 -3.73 3.84
N SER A 212 -3.34 -3.05 3.41
CA SER A 212 -4.59 -2.98 4.20
C SER A 212 -5.70 -3.90 3.66
N PRO A 213 -6.34 -4.72 4.52
CA PRO A 213 -7.43 -5.61 4.10
C PRO A 213 -8.70 -4.88 3.68
N GLY A 214 -9.02 -3.73 4.29
CA GLY A 214 -10.32 -3.09 4.04
C GLY A 214 -10.38 -1.58 4.23
N VAL A 215 -9.33 -0.96 4.78
CA VAL A 215 -9.31 0.48 4.99
C VAL A 215 -8.42 1.13 3.95
N HIS A 216 -8.98 2.02 3.14
CA HIS A 216 -8.19 2.80 2.18
C HIS A 216 -7.54 4.01 2.88
N PRO A 217 -6.24 4.31 2.68
CA PRO A 217 -5.56 5.42 3.36
C PRO A 217 -6.26 6.79 3.17
N ASN A 218 -6.76 7.11 1.96
CA ASN A 218 -7.59 8.30 1.73
C ASN A 218 -8.87 8.37 2.59
N ALA A 219 -9.55 7.23 2.81
CA ALA A 219 -10.76 7.21 3.64
C ALA A 219 -10.42 7.50 5.11
N PHE A 220 -9.33 6.90 5.60
CA PHE A 220 -8.81 7.16 6.93
C PHE A 220 -8.40 8.65 7.10
N ALA A 221 -7.69 9.22 6.12
CA ALA A 221 -7.34 10.64 6.12
C ALA A 221 -8.58 11.55 6.17
N CYS A 222 -9.64 11.22 5.44
CA CYS A 222 -10.90 11.95 5.50
C CYS A 222 -11.55 11.87 6.89
N HIS A 223 -11.54 10.70 7.55
CA HIS A 223 -12.05 10.58 8.92
C HIS A 223 -11.26 11.46 9.90
N LEU A 224 -9.92 11.45 9.82
CA LEU A 224 -9.08 12.31 10.65
C LEU A 224 -9.42 13.80 10.47
N LEU A 225 -9.53 14.26 9.22
CA LEU A 225 -9.83 15.65 8.89
C LEU A 225 -11.23 16.10 9.33
N ARG A 226 -12.20 15.18 9.40
CA ARG A 226 -13.55 15.43 9.92
C ARG A 226 -13.63 15.34 11.44
N GLY A 227 -12.55 14.96 12.10
CA GLY A 227 -12.54 14.71 13.54
C GLY A 227 -13.23 13.41 13.95
N GLU A 228 -13.60 12.56 12.99
CA GLU A 228 -14.27 11.28 13.20
C GLU A 228 -13.31 10.25 13.83
N ARG A 229 -13.88 9.21 14.45
CA ARG A 229 -13.09 8.09 14.96
C ARG A 229 -12.55 7.27 13.79
N ALA A 230 -11.23 7.22 13.65
CA ALA A 230 -10.56 6.36 12.68
C ALA A 230 -10.00 5.13 13.41
N LEU A 231 -10.34 3.93 12.93
CA LEU A 231 -9.83 2.67 13.45
C LEU A 231 -8.70 2.20 12.55
N MET A 232 -7.55 1.90 13.15
CA MET A 232 -6.43 1.29 12.42
C MET A 232 -6.87 -0.03 11.80
N PRO A 233 -6.38 -0.36 10.59
CA PRO A 233 -6.58 -1.70 10.06
C PRO A 233 -6.00 -2.72 11.05
N ASP A 234 -6.76 -3.77 11.33
CA ASP A 234 -6.31 -4.98 11.97
C ASP A 234 -6.25 -6.12 10.93
N GLY A 235 -5.56 -7.22 11.25
CA GLY A 235 -5.50 -8.38 10.36
C GLY A 235 -4.82 -8.13 9.02
N TRP A 236 -3.58 -7.62 9.05
CA TRP A 236 -2.74 -7.46 7.86
C TRP A 236 -2.68 -8.74 7.02
N LEU A 237 -2.63 -8.59 5.70
CA LEU A 237 -2.72 -9.69 4.74
C LEU A 237 -1.34 -10.21 4.35
N ALA A 238 -1.27 -11.50 4.07
CA ALA A 238 -0.11 -12.15 3.45
C ALA A 238 -0.32 -12.37 1.94
N PRO A 239 0.72 -12.19 1.09
CA PRO A 239 2.06 -11.69 1.44
C PRO A 239 2.03 -10.22 1.88
N SER A 240 2.69 -9.91 2.98
CA SER A 240 2.66 -8.62 3.68
C SER A 240 3.83 -7.71 3.29
N VAL A 241 3.80 -6.46 3.73
CA VAL A 241 4.92 -5.52 3.51
C VAL A 241 6.18 -5.95 4.26
N SER A 242 6.05 -6.59 5.42
CA SER A 242 7.22 -7.16 6.10
C SER A 242 7.85 -8.29 5.31
N GLU A 243 7.06 -9.15 4.66
CA GLU A 243 7.56 -10.17 3.75
C GLU A 243 8.24 -9.55 2.51
N LEU A 244 7.75 -8.41 2.00
CA LEU A 244 8.46 -7.64 0.96
C LEU A 244 9.86 -7.20 1.43
N VAL A 245 9.96 -6.66 2.64
CA VAL A 245 11.25 -6.23 3.21
C VAL A 245 12.20 -7.42 3.31
N GLN A 246 11.74 -8.56 3.84
CA GLN A 246 12.52 -9.79 3.94
C GLN A 246 12.94 -10.31 2.55
N TYR A 247 12.03 -10.29 1.57
CA TYR A 247 12.32 -10.69 0.20
C TYR A 247 13.44 -9.85 -0.40
N ILE A 248 13.34 -8.51 -0.34
CA ILE A 248 14.38 -7.62 -0.86
C ILE A 248 15.70 -7.84 -0.10
N GLN A 249 15.66 -8.00 1.22
CA GLN A 249 16.86 -8.24 2.03
C GLN A 249 17.56 -9.55 1.65
N SER A 250 16.82 -10.63 1.40
CA SER A 250 17.40 -11.89 0.94
C SER A 250 18.13 -11.75 -0.40
N ARG A 251 17.63 -10.90 -1.30
CA ARG A 251 18.27 -10.60 -2.59
C ARG A 251 19.57 -9.81 -2.43
N LEU A 252 19.74 -9.07 -1.33
CA LEU A 252 21.00 -8.40 -1.01
C LEU A 252 22.08 -9.39 -0.57
N CYS A 253 21.73 -10.34 0.31
CA CYS A 253 22.70 -11.31 0.84
C CYS A 253 23.33 -12.18 -0.26
N TYR A 254 22.58 -12.51 -1.32
CA TYR A 254 23.10 -13.26 -2.48
C TYR A 254 24.02 -12.47 -3.41
N THR A 255 24.15 -11.15 -3.23
CA THR A 255 25.05 -10.31 -4.04
C THR A 255 26.35 -9.93 -3.31
N GLY A 256 26.56 -10.50 -2.11
CA GLY A 256 27.70 -10.19 -1.23
C GLY A 256 28.86 -11.18 -1.25
N ASP A 257 28.69 -12.39 -1.80
CA ASP A 257 29.67 -13.49 -1.67
C ASP A 257 30.43 -13.86 -2.96
N ASP A 258 30.25 -13.11 -4.05
CA ASP A 258 31.06 -13.28 -5.27
C ASP A 258 32.11 -12.15 -5.37
N SER A 259 33.17 -12.26 -4.57
CA SER A 259 34.41 -11.47 -4.71
C SER A 259 35.63 -12.26 -4.24
#